data_AF-A0A1A3TMF2-F1
#
_entry.id   AF-A0A1A3TMF2-F1
#
_cell.length_a   1.000
_cell.length_b   1.000
_cell.length_c   1.000
_cell.angle_alpha   90.00
_cell.angle_beta   90.00
_cell.angle_gamma   90.00
#
_symmetry.space_group_name_H-M   'P 1'
#
loop_
_entity.id
_entity.type
_entity.pdbx_description
1 polymer ?
#
loop_
_entity_poly.entity_id
_entity_poly.type
_entity_poly.pdbx_seq_one_letter_code
_entity_poly.pdbx_strand_id
1 'polypeptide(L)'
;SNAPVNHVGMTVALDDLPPLIWHAELGDKLLDFWTGTNHRGVQLNDARAAVEQWTGRYEQRCWFRQLDGTITRKQEDRLLQAIARMDGTAFPTTARLTGRWLRGRLPTLGDWTRGIPVLERKAREISQRRKARNSKVALQTAYCAETVAITYEEMGLLSTDKNANWFDPGSFWSGDILPLTPGYHLGREIVVVGS
;
A
#
# COMPACT_ATOMS: atom_id res chain seq x y z
N SER A 1 -4.87 11.89 3.79
CA SER A 1 -6.33 11.99 3.97
C SER A 1 -6.74 11.89 5.44
N ASN A 2 -7.96 12.35 5.81
CA ASN A 2 -8.64 12.06 7.10
C ASN A 2 -9.54 10.80 7.01
N ALA A 3 -9.43 10.02 5.94
CA ALA A 3 -10.20 8.80 5.73
C ALA A 3 -9.89 7.72 6.79
N PRO A 4 -10.86 6.88 7.16
CA PRO A 4 -10.68 5.75 8.08
C PRO A 4 -9.94 4.56 7.47
N VAL A 5 -9.28 4.73 6.31
CA VAL A 5 -8.63 3.68 5.51
C VAL A 5 -7.11 3.84 5.60
N ASN A 6 -6.41 2.75 5.92
CA ASN A 6 -4.95 2.74 6.10
C ASN A 6 -4.19 1.83 5.11
N HIS A 7 -4.92 1.06 4.30
CA HIS A 7 -4.38 0.15 3.29
C HIS A 7 -5.38 -0.02 2.15
N VAL A 8 -4.88 -0.22 0.94
CA VAL A 8 -5.68 -0.53 -0.24
C VAL A 8 -4.97 -1.59 -1.07
N GLY A 9 -5.75 -2.45 -1.72
CA GLY A 9 -5.29 -3.41 -2.70
C GLY A 9 -6.32 -3.53 -3.81
N MET A 10 -5.91 -4.09 -4.93
CA MET A 10 -6.78 -4.35 -6.07
C MET A 10 -7.00 -5.86 -6.19
N THR A 11 -8.25 -6.31 -6.15
CA THR A 11 -8.57 -7.72 -6.44
C THR A 11 -8.30 -8.01 -7.92
N VAL A 12 -7.65 -9.14 -8.18
CA VAL A 12 -7.33 -9.66 -9.52
C VAL A 12 -8.00 -11.01 -9.65
N ALA A 13 -9.02 -11.09 -10.50
CA ALA A 13 -9.74 -12.32 -10.82
C ALA A 13 -9.48 -12.65 -12.30
N LEU A 14 -8.63 -13.65 -12.54
CA LEU A 14 -8.19 -14.04 -13.88
C LEU A 14 -8.56 -15.49 -14.16
N ASP A 15 -9.31 -15.70 -15.24
CA ASP A 15 -9.75 -17.01 -15.72
C ASP A 15 -10.19 -17.94 -14.55
N ASP A 16 -9.51 -19.08 -14.38
CA ASP A 16 -9.83 -20.10 -13.37
C ASP A 16 -8.97 -19.98 -12.09
N LEU A 17 -8.18 -18.92 -11.94
CA LEU A 17 -7.38 -18.70 -10.73
C LEU A 17 -8.29 -18.31 -9.55
N PRO A 18 -7.91 -18.67 -8.31
CA PRO A 18 -8.58 -18.12 -7.13
C PRO A 18 -8.51 -16.58 -7.16
N PRO A 19 -9.43 -15.87 -6.49
CA PRO A 19 -9.32 -14.43 -6.35
C PRO A 19 -7.98 -14.06 -5.72
N LEU A 20 -7.20 -13.26 -6.44
CA LEU A 20 -5.91 -12.74 -5.98
C LEU A 20 -6.07 -11.29 -5.54
N ILE A 21 -5.09 -10.79 -4.81
CA ILE A 21 -4.99 -9.39 -4.43
C ILE A 21 -3.61 -8.85 -4.80
N TRP A 22 -3.61 -7.78 -5.57
CA TRP A 22 -2.45 -7.00 -5.95
C TRP A 22 -2.29 -5.83 -5.00
N HIS A 23 -1.23 -5.84 -4.20
CA HIS A 23 -1.00 -4.81 -3.18
C HIS A 23 0.47 -4.79 -2.74
N ALA A 24 0.82 -3.77 -1.96
CA ALA A 24 2.10 -3.74 -1.24
C ALA A 24 1.93 -4.18 0.21
N GLU A 25 2.68 -5.19 0.66
CA GLU A 25 2.69 -5.66 2.05
C GLU A 25 4.11 -5.72 2.64
N LEU A 26 4.23 -5.41 3.95
CA LEU A 26 5.50 -5.48 4.68
C LEU A 26 5.88 -6.90 5.09
N GLY A 27 4.88 -7.76 5.23
CA GLY A 27 5.04 -9.15 5.60
C GLY A 27 5.73 -9.92 4.49
N ASP A 28 6.31 -11.05 4.86
CA ASP A 28 6.86 -12.07 3.97
C ASP A 28 6.17 -13.42 4.24
N LYS A 29 4.91 -13.35 4.71
CA LYS A 29 4.17 -14.53 5.20
C LYS A 29 3.26 -15.14 4.15
N LEU A 30 2.81 -14.35 3.20
CA LEU A 30 1.98 -14.82 2.09
C LEU A 30 2.87 -15.18 0.91
N LEU A 31 2.50 -16.25 0.22
CA LEU A 31 3.12 -16.65 -1.04
C LEU A 31 2.73 -15.63 -2.10
N ASP A 32 3.71 -15.06 -2.78
CA ASP A 32 3.45 -14.32 -4.01
C ASP A 32 3.21 -15.31 -5.16
N PHE A 33 2.03 -15.21 -5.77
CA PHE A 33 1.59 -16.08 -6.87
C PHE A 33 2.31 -15.77 -8.17
N TRP A 34 2.91 -14.58 -8.31
CA TRP A 34 3.66 -14.22 -9.51
C TRP A 34 5.04 -14.89 -9.55
N THR A 35 5.79 -14.81 -8.45
CA THR A 35 7.15 -15.35 -8.34
C THR A 35 7.20 -16.77 -7.77
N GLY A 36 6.13 -17.21 -7.09
CA GLY A 36 6.12 -18.48 -6.36
C GLY A 36 7.02 -18.46 -5.12
N THR A 37 7.34 -17.28 -4.58
CA THR A 37 8.22 -17.13 -3.41
C THR A 37 7.60 -16.23 -2.34
N ASN A 38 8.19 -16.22 -1.14
CA ASN A 38 7.85 -15.25 -0.10
C ASN A 38 8.87 -14.12 -0.12
N HIS A 39 8.41 -12.90 -0.35
CA HIS A 39 9.23 -11.69 -0.25
C HIS A 39 8.42 -10.56 0.38
N ARG A 40 8.95 -9.34 0.36
CA ARG A 40 8.26 -8.12 0.79
C ARG A 40 8.08 -7.20 -0.42
N GLY A 41 7.30 -6.14 -0.25
CA GLY A 41 7.12 -5.12 -1.28
C GLY A 41 5.78 -5.28 -1.96
N VAL A 42 5.72 -5.00 -3.27
CA VAL A 42 4.52 -5.27 -4.07
C VAL A 42 4.43 -6.75 -4.40
N GLN A 43 3.25 -7.33 -4.26
CA GLN A 43 3.00 -8.76 -4.38
C GLN A 43 1.61 -9.04 -4.91
N LEU A 44 1.45 -10.21 -5.54
CA LEU A 44 0.18 -10.80 -5.92
C LEU A 44 -0.12 -11.98 -4.99
N ASN A 45 -0.93 -11.78 -3.96
CA ASN A 45 -1.24 -12.83 -2.99
C ASN A 45 -2.63 -13.44 -3.21
N ASP A 46 -2.90 -14.60 -2.60
CA ASP A 46 -4.26 -15.12 -2.47
C ASP A 46 -5.10 -14.13 -1.65
N ALA A 47 -6.26 -13.70 -2.19
CA ALA A 47 -7.08 -12.68 -1.54
C ALA A 47 -7.69 -13.16 -0.23
N ARG A 48 -8.06 -14.44 -0.12
CA ARG A 48 -8.59 -15.01 1.12
C ARG A 48 -7.51 -15.02 2.19
N ALA A 49 -6.32 -15.50 1.87
CA ALA A 49 -5.21 -15.56 2.82
C ALA A 49 -4.81 -14.16 3.30
N ALA A 50 -4.81 -13.16 2.41
CA ALA A 50 -4.57 -11.77 2.77
C ALA A 50 -5.64 -11.23 3.73
N VAL A 51 -6.93 -11.44 3.43
CA VAL A 51 -8.04 -11.02 4.30
C VAL A 51 -7.95 -11.70 5.66
N GLU A 52 -7.73 -13.01 5.73
CA GLU A 52 -7.59 -13.75 7.00
C GLU A 52 -6.42 -13.22 7.84
N GLN A 53 -5.29 -12.89 7.19
CA GLN A 53 -4.16 -12.27 7.87
C GLN A 53 -4.51 -10.88 8.42
N TRP A 54 -5.23 -10.04 7.66
CA TRP A 54 -5.64 -8.71 8.09
C TRP A 54 -6.69 -8.72 9.21
N THR A 55 -7.73 -9.54 9.07
CA THR A 55 -8.81 -9.61 10.06
C THR A 55 -8.40 -10.37 11.32
N GLY A 56 -7.54 -11.38 11.20
CA GLY A 56 -7.04 -12.15 12.33
C GLY A 56 -5.86 -11.48 13.02
N ARG A 57 -4.68 -11.49 12.38
CA ARG A 57 -3.42 -11.06 13.02
C ARG A 57 -3.37 -9.56 13.30
N TYR A 58 -3.89 -8.76 12.37
CA TYR A 58 -3.84 -7.31 12.47
C TYR A 58 -5.13 -6.70 13.03
N GLU A 59 -6.14 -7.52 13.32
CA GLU A 59 -7.46 -7.13 13.85
C GLU A 59 -8.08 -5.97 13.06
N GLN A 60 -7.82 -5.93 11.75
CA GLN A 60 -8.34 -4.92 10.85
C GLN A 60 -9.72 -5.32 10.34
N ARG A 61 -10.49 -4.32 9.93
CA ARG A 61 -11.74 -4.52 9.22
C ARG A 61 -11.48 -4.34 7.73
N CYS A 62 -12.03 -5.23 6.92
CA CYS A 62 -11.85 -5.23 5.48
C CYS A 62 -13.15 -4.87 4.77
N TRP A 63 -13.05 -4.05 3.73
CA TRP A 63 -14.14 -3.73 2.83
C TRP A 63 -13.69 -3.95 1.39
N PHE A 64 -14.64 -4.37 0.57
CA PHE A 64 -14.50 -4.52 -0.86
C PHE A 64 -15.35 -3.46 -1.57
N ARG A 65 -14.82 -2.89 -2.65
CA ARG A 65 -15.57 -2.03 -3.56
C ARG A 65 -15.46 -2.64 -4.95
N GLN A 66 -16.60 -3.07 -5.51
CA GLN A 66 -16.66 -3.61 -6.86
C GLN A 66 -16.31 -2.51 -7.87
N LEU A 67 -15.35 -2.77 -8.75
CA LEU A 67 -15.18 -2.00 -9.97
C LEU A 67 -16.26 -2.46 -10.95
N ASP A 68 -17.12 -1.54 -11.37
CA ASP A 68 -18.10 -1.76 -12.43
C ASP A 68 -17.63 -1.13 -13.74
N GLY A 69 -17.98 -1.79 -14.84
CA GLY A 69 -17.48 -1.52 -16.18
C GLY A 69 -16.85 -2.76 -16.82
N THR A 70 -16.86 -2.82 -18.16
CA THR A 70 -16.30 -3.96 -18.90
C THR A 70 -14.78 -3.83 -19.01
N ILE A 71 -14.05 -4.75 -18.37
CA ILE A 71 -12.60 -4.85 -18.53
C ILE A 71 -12.30 -5.57 -19.86
N THR A 72 -11.50 -4.93 -20.71
CA THR A 72 -11.07 -5.50 -21.98
C THR A 72 -9.81 -6.36 -21.83
N ARG A 73 -9.58 -7.32 -22.72
CA ARG A 73 -8.34 -8.12 -22.75
C ARG A 73 -7.08 -7.27 -22.78
N LYS A 74 -7.09 -6.15 -23.52
CA LYS A 74 -5.98 -5.20 -23.54
C LYS A 74 -5.67 -4.63 -22.16
N GLN A 75 -6.67 -4.38 -21.32
CA GLN A 75 -6.48 -3.87 -19.98
C GLN A 75 -5.99 -4.96 -19.02
N GLU A 76 -6.46 -6.19 -19.19
CA GLU A 76 -5.88 -7.35 -18.50
C GLU A 76 -4.39 -7.54 -18.86
N ASP A 77 -4.02 -7.42 -20.13
CA ASP A 77 -2.61 -7.49 -20.55
C ASP A 77 -1.77 -6.38 -19.87
N ARG A 78 -2.33 -5.17 -19.73
CA ARG A 78 -1.67 -4.05 -19.03
C ARG A 78 -1.52 -4.33 -17.54
N LEU A 79 -2.54 -4.92 -16.92
CA LEU A 79 -2.45 -5.39 -15.53
C LEU A 79 -1.31 -6.38 -15.35
N LEU A 80 -1.23 -7.40 -16.21
CA LEU A 80 -0.17 -8.42 -16.14
C LEU A 80 1.21 -7.80 -16.36
N GLN A 81 1.35 -6.83 -17.27
CA GLN A 81 2.58 -6.06 -17.47
C GLN A 81 2.96 -5.24 -16.22
N ALA A 82 1.97 -4.63 -15.56
CA ALA A 82 2.17 -3.85 -14.34
C ALA A 82 2.67 -4.76 -13.20
N ILE A 83 2.04 -5.93 -13.04
CA ILE A 83 2.46 -6.95 -12.07
C ILE A 83 3.90 -7.38 -12.37
N ALA A 84 4.18 -7.82 -13.59
CA ALA A 84 5.52 -8.26 -14.01
C ALA A 84 6.62 -7.22 -13.75
N ARG A 85 6.29 -5.93 -13.91
CA ARG A 85 7.23 -4.82 -13.75
C ARG A 85 7.46 -4.41 -12.29
N MET A 86 6.42 -4.47 -11.46
CA MET A 86 6.44 -3.93 -10.10
C MET A 86 6.53 -4.99 -9.01
N ASP A 87 6.32 -6.26 -9.32
CA ASP A 87 6.40 -7.33 -8.34
C ASP A 87 7.79 -7.35 -7.66
N GLY A 88 7.78 -7.53 -6.34
CA GLY A 88 8.98 -7.55 -5.51
C GLY A 88 9.68 -6.19 -5.35
N THR A 89 9.17 -5.12 -5.99
CA THR A 89 9.75 -3.79 -5.77
C THR A 89 9.57 -3.38 -4.31
N ALA A 90 10.69 -3.09 -3.67
CA ALA A 90 10.71 -2.70 -2.26
C ALA A 90 10.07 -1.33 -2.07
N PHE A 91 9.42 -1.14 -0.91
CA PHE A 91 8.95 0.17 -0.45
C PHE A 91 10.04 1.21 -0.68
N PRO A 92 9.79 2.29 -1.44
CA PRO A 92 10.81 3.28 -1.69
C PRO A 92 11.23 3.90 -0.34
N THR A 93 12.47 3.67 0.08
CA THR A 93 13.15 4.58 1.00
C THR A 93 13.54 5.83 0.24
N THR A 94 12.58 6.57 -0.32
CA THR A 94 12.84 7.90 -0.89
C THR A 94 14.03 7.94 -1.88
N ALA A 95 14.35 6.82 -2.56
CA ALA A 95 15.63 6.65 -3.24
C ALA A 95 15.54 6.92 -4.75
N ARG A 96 14.33 6.98 -5.32
CA ARG A 96 14.14 7.42 -6.72
C ARG A 96 13.68 8.88 -6.85
N LEU A 97 13.59 9.64 -5.74
CA LEU A 97 13.22 11.06 -5.75
C LEU A 97 14.15 12.01 -4.98
N THR A 98 15.29 11.56 -4.44
CA THR A 98 16.20 12.46 -3.70
C THR A 98 17.67 12.35 -4.08
N GLY A 99 18.00 12.69 -5.33
CA GLY A 99 19.39 12.92 -5.75
C GLY A 99 20.02 14.24 -5.27
N ARG A 100 19.34 15.07 -4.45
CA ARG A 100 19.77 16.46 -4.15
C ARG A 100 19.52 16.95 -2.71
N TRP A 101 19.72 16.15 -1.66
CA TRP A 101 19.65 16.69 -0.28
C TRP A 101 20.76 16.27 0.69
N LEU A 102 21.82 15.61 0.24
CA LEU A 102 22.96 15.25 1.12
C LEU A 102 23.99 16.38 1.23
N ARG A 103 23.53 17.60 1.55
CA ARG A 103 24.43 18.71 1.91
C ARG A 103 23.85 19.52 3.06
N GLY A 104 24.34 19.20 4.27
CA GLY A 104 24.40 20.16 5.38
C GLY A 104 23.50 19.83 6.57
N ARG A 105 24.09 19.24 7.61
CA ARG A 105 24.32 19.89 8.92
C ARG A 105 24.65 18.84 9.98
N LEU A 106 25.83 18.98 10.58
CA LEU A 106 26.19 18.35 11.85
C LEU A 106 25.71 19.26 12.99
N PRO A 107 24.99 18.75 14.01
CA PRO A 107 24.73 19.49 15.23
C PRO A 107 25.94 19.43 16.17
N THR A 108 26.31 20.61 16.66
CA THR A 108 27.35 20.89 17.66
C THR A 108 26.95 20.40 19.06
N LEU A 109 27.98 20.00 19.81
CA LEU A 109 27.99 19.66 21.22
C LEU A 109 27.36 20.77 22.09
N GLY A 110 26.35 20.42 22.86
CA GLY A 110 25.76 21.30 23.86
C GLY A 110 24.44 20.76 24.39
N ASP A 111 24.50 19.94 25.44
CA ASP A 111 23.77 20.18 26.68
C ASP A 111 23.58 18.91 27.50
N TRP A 112 24.39 18.84 28.56
CA TRP A 112 24.22 17.97 29.70
C TRP A 112 23.24 18.61 30.71
N THR A 113 22.43 17.76 31.34
CA THR A 113 21.71 17.89 32.64
C THR A 113 20.18 18.01 32.65
N ARG A 114 19.49 16.86 32.79
CA ARG A 114 18.59 16.53 33.91
C ARG A 114 17.95 15.15 33.75
N GLY A 115 17.75 14.45 34.88
CA GLY A 115 16.72 13.41 35.04
C GLY A 115 17.13 11.98 34.64
N ILE A 116 17.32 11.10 35.64
CA ILE A 116 17.49 9.63 35.58
C ILE A 116 17.76 9.04 34.16
N PRO A 117 19.03 8.90 33.75
CA PRO A 117 19.43 8.63 32.36
C PRO A 117 18.87 7.34 31.76
N VAL A 118 18.62 6.32 32.59
CA VAL A 118 18.25 4.98 32.12
C VAL A 118 16.77 4.90 31.76
N LEU A 119 15.90 5.58 32.53
CA LEU A 119 14.46 5.64 32.26
C LEU A 119 14.15 6.55 31.06
N GLU A 120 14.84 7.69 30.94
CA GLU A 120 14.70 8.55 29.76
C GLU A 120 15.24 7.90 28.48
N ARG A 121 16.39 7.22 28.55
CA ARG A 121 16.93 6.50 27.39
C ARG A 121 15.99 5.39 26.96
N LYS A 122 15.44 4.61 27.89
CA LYS A 122 14.48 3.55 27.60
C LYS A 122 13.15 4.10 27.09
N ALA A 123 12.66 5.21 27.63
CA ALA A 123 11.45 5.90 27.13
C ALA A 123 11.66 6.51 25.73
N ARG A 124 12.84 7.10 25.47
CA ARG A 124 13.23 7.60 24.14
C ARG A 124 13.41 6.46 23.15
N GLU A 125 14.01 5.33 23.54
CA GLU A 125 14.10 4.14 22.69
C GLU A 125 12.71 3.57 22.37
N ILE A 126 11.81 3.50 23.36
CA ILE A 126 10.43 3.05 23.14
C ILE A 126 9.67 4.03 22.23
N SER A 127 9.81 5.34 22.44
CA SER A 127 9.16 6.35 21.61
C SER A 127 9.75 6.40 20.20
N GLN A 128 11.06 6.22 20.04
CA GLN A 128 11.75 6.10 18.76
C GLN A 128 11.34 4.81 18.03
N ARG A 129 11.25 3.67 18.73
CA ARG A 129 10.73 2.41 18.16
C ARG A 129 9.28 2.55 17.72
N ARG A 130 8.43 3.20 18.54
CA ARG A 130 7.04 3.49 18.21
C ARG A 130 6.93 4.44 17.02
N LYS A 131 7.75 5.49 16.98
CA LYS A 131 7.83 6.44 15.87
C LYS A 131 8.31 5.75 14.59
N ALA A 132 9.37 4.94 14.66
CA ALA A 132 9.87 4.15 13.53
C ALA A 132 8.82 3.15 13.01
N ARG A 133 8.10 2.47 13.92
CA ARG A 133 6.99 1.57 13.56
C ARG A 133 5.86 2.34 12.89
N ASN A 134 5.44 3.47 13.45
CA ASN A 134 4.38 4.32 12.90
C ASN A 134 4.79 4.92 11.56
N SER A 135 6.04 5.36 11.40
CA SER A 135 6.60 5.82 10.13
C SER A 135 6.65 4.71 9.09
N LYS A 136 6.97 3.48 9.50
CA LYS A 136 6.93 2.31 8.63
C LYS A 136 5.51 2.02 8.14
N VAL A 137 4.52 2.11 9.03
CA VAL A 137 3.09 1.98 8.68
C VAL A 137 2.62 3.10 7.75
N ALA A 138 3.00 4.35 8.01
CA ALA A 138 2.66 5.46 7.13
C ALA A 138 3.28 5.33 5.72
N LEU A 139 4.52 4.81 5.62
CA LEU A 139 5.15 4.48 4.34
C LEU A 139 4.42 3.35 3.60
N GLN A 140 3.81 2.39 4.31
CA GLN A 140 2.98 1.35 3.70
C GLN A 140 1.74 1.94 3.05
N THR A 141 1.03 2.75 3.82
CA THR A 141 -0.22 3.40 3.44
C THR A 141 -0.02 4.21 2.16
N ALA A 142 1.07 4.98 2.04
CA ALA A 142 1.34 5.75 0.82
C ALA A 142 1.65 4.86 -0.41
N TYR A 143 2.35 3.74 -0.22
CA TYR A 143 2.82 2.92 -1.34
C TYR A 143 1.76 1.95 -1.88
N CYS A 144 0.90 1.40 -1.03
CA CYS A 144 -0.16 0.52 -1.52
C CYS A 144 -1.15 1.29 -2.41
N ALA A 145 -1.46 2.54 -2.08
CA ALA A 145 -2.24 3.43 -2.92
C ALA A 145 -1.51 3.78 -4.23
N GLU A 146 -0.21 4.07 -4.17
CA GLU A 146 0.60 4.34 -5.36
C GLU A 146 0.61 3.13 -6.31
N THR A 147 0.82 1.92 -5.80
CA THR A 147 0.75 0.68 -6.59
C THR A 147 -0.58 0.56 -7.32
N VAL A 148 -1.70 0.70 -6.59
CA VAL A 148 -3.03 0.58 -7.19
C VAL A 148 -3.29 1.70 -8.21
N ALA A 149 -2.85 2.94 -7.91
CA ALA A 149 -3.00 4.08 -8.82
C ALA A 149 -2.21 3.89 -10.12
N ILE A 150 -0.93 3.47 -10.04
CA ILE A 150 -0.11 3.16 -11.22
C ILE A 150 -0.78 2.07 -12.06
N THR A 151 -1.25 1.00 -11.41
CA THR A 151 -1.89 -0.09 -12.14
C THR A 151 -3.20 0.36 -12.80
N TYR A 152 -4.03 1.14 -12.11
CA TYR A 152 -5.25 1.70 -12.70
C TYR A 152 -4.95 2.64 -13.89
N GLU A 153 -3.92 3.46 -13.79
CA GLU A 153 -3.49 4.36 -14.86
C GLU A 153 -2.98 3.57 -16.08
N GLU A 154 -2.13 2.56 -15.89
CA GLU A 154 -1.62 1.71 -16.97
C GLU A 154 -2.72 0.89 -17.65
N MET A 155 -3.73 0.47 -16.88
CA MET A 155 -4.95 -0.16 -17.40
C MET A 155 -5.94 0.84 -18.04
N GLY A 156 -5.68 2.15 -17.97
CA GLY A 156 -6.58 3.18 -18.48
C GLY A 156 -7.90 3.31 -17.71
N LEU A 157 -7.95 2.82 -16.46
CA LEU A 157 -9.11 2.92 -15.56
C LEU A 157 -9.18 4.27 -14.85
N LEU A 158 -8.06 4.99 -14.80
CA LEU A 158 -7.93 6.28 -14.13
C LEU A 158 -7.46 7.33 -15.13
N SER A 159 -8.09 8.50 -15.11
CA SER A 159 -7.78 9.64 -15.98
C SER A 159 -7.47 10.87 -15.13
N THR A 160 -6.19 11.17 -14.94
CA THR A 160 -5.72 12.24 -14.06
C THR A 160 -4.43 12.85 -14.60
N ASP A 161 -4.19 14.12 -14.28
CA ASP A 161 -2.88 14.77 -14.46
C ASP A 161 -1.98 14.63 -13.21
N LYS A 162 -2.50 13.99 -12.15
CA LYS A 162 -1.78 13.84 -10.87
C LYS A 162 -0.85 12.63 -10.92
N ASN A 163 0.37 12.81 -10.41
CA ASN A 163 1.30 11.69 -10.22
C ASN A 163 0.73 10.65 -9.24
N ALA A 164 1.08 9.37 -9.43
CA ALA A 164 0.60 8.27 -8.60
C ALA A 164 0.90 8.43 -7.09
N ASN A 165 1.98 9.10 -6.73
CA ASN A 165 2.34 9.40 -5.33
C ASN A 165 1.42 10.42 -4.64
N TRP A 166 0.51 11.05 -5.38
CA TRP A 166 -0.53 11.91 -4.82
C TRP A 166 -1.64 11.10 -4.15
N PHE A 167 -1.87 9.86 -4.60
CA PHE A 167 -2.92 9.01 -4.07
C PHE A 167 -2.51 8.43 -2.71
N ASP A 168 -3.46 8.43 -1.79
CA ASP A 168 -3.36 7.70 -0.53
C ASP A 168 -4.55 6.72 -0.42
N PRO A 169 -4.57 5.77 0.53
CA PRO A 169 -5.64 4.77 0.59
C PRO A 169 -7.01 5.40 0.78
N GLY A 170 -7.07 6.59 1.37
CA GLY A 170 -8.28 7.40 1.47
C GLY A 170 -8.81 7.86 0.11
N SER A 171 -7.97 8.01 -0.92
CA SER A 171 -8.44 8.33 -2.28
C SER A 171 -9.31 7.23 -2.90
N PHE A 172 -9.18 5.99 -2.40
CA PHE A 172 -9.98 4.84 -2.82
C PHE A 172 -11.17 4.56 -1.89
N TRP A 173 -11.32 5.33 -0.81
CA TRP A 173 -12.43 5.25 0.13
C TRP A 173 -13.72 5.76 -0.51
N SER A 174 -14.90 5.24 -0.13
CA SER A 174 -16.16 5.72 -0.73
C SER A 174 -16.52 7.16 -0.37
N GLY A 175 -15.86 7.74 0.64
CA GLY A 175 -16.00 9.15 1.01
C GLY A 175 -15.15 10.12 0.17
N ASP A 176 -14.34 9.63 -0.77
CA ASP A 176 -13.53 10.45 -1.68
C ASP A 176 -13.90 10.16 -3.15
N ILE A 177 -13.48 11.05 -4.05
CA ILE A 177 -13.73 10.95 -5.49
C ILE A 177 -12.44 10.55 -6.20
N LEU A 178 -12.43 9.31 -6.72
CA LEU A 178 -11.36 8.82 -7.58
C LEU A 178 -11.66 9.21 -9.04
N PRO A 179 -10.71 9.81 -9.77
CA PRO A 179 -10.92 10.27 -11.15
C PRO A 179 -10.86 9.09 -12.15
N LEU A 180 -11.87 8.22 -12.07
CA LEU A 180 -12.00 7.06 -12.96
C LEU A 180 -12.35 7.52 -14.39
N THR A 181 -11.80 6.79 -15.37
CA THR A 181 -12.13 6.99 -16.79
C THR A 181 -13.64 6.78 -17.01
N PRO A 182 -14.30 7.58 -17.88
CA PRO A 182 -15.73 7.42 -18.15
C PRO A 182 -16.11 5.98 -18.51
N GLY A 183 -17.19 5.49 -17.89
CA GLY A 183 -17.65 4.11 -18.03
C GLY A 183 -17.23 3.18 -16.87
N TYR A 184 -16.30 3.61 -16.02
CA TYR A 184 -15.91 2.88 -14.81
C TYR A 184 -16.39 3.57 -13.54
N HIS A 185 -16.78 2.78 -12.54
CA HIS A 185 -17.06 3.30 -11.22
C HIS A 185 -16.75 2.28 -10.12
N LEU A 186 -16.38 2.77 -8.93
CA LEU A 186 -16.27 1.94 -7.74
C LEU A 186 -17.58 1.99 -6.97
N GLY A 187 -18.19 0.82 -6.77
CA GLY A 187 -19.42 0.66 -6.02
C GLY A 187 -19.30 1.01 -4.53
N ARG A 188 -20.38 0.72 -3.80
CA ARG A 188 -20.42 0.88 -2.33
C ARG A 188 -19.42 -0.04 -1.64
N GLU A 189 -19.13 0.27 -0.38
CA GLU A 189 -18.32 -0.58 0.48
C GLU A 189 -19.12 -1.80 0.96
N ILE A 190 -18.59 -2.98 0.70
CA ILE A 190 -19.14 -4.26 1.12
C ILE A 190 -18.20 -4.81 2.19
N VAL A 191 -18.72 -5.03 3.40
CA VAL A 191 -17.91 -5.61 4.48
C VAL A 191 -17.47 -7.01 4.08
N VAL A 192 -16.18 -7.27 4.19
CA VAL A 192 -15.63 -8.62 4.02
C VAL A 192 -15.54 -9.25 5.40
N VAL A 193 -16.23 -10.37 5.58
CA VAL A 193 -16.18 -11.16 6.81
C VAL A 193 -15.14 -12.27 6.63
N GLY A 194 -14.19 -12.35 7.56
CA GLY A 194 -13.27 -13.49 7.64
C GLY A 194 -14.02 -14.75 8.06
N SER A 195 -13.55 -15.91 7.59
CA SER A 195 -14.04 -17.23 7.99
C SER A 195 -13.65 -17.59 9.42
#